data_AF-A0A2S2E689-F1
#
_entry.id   AF-A0A2S2E689-F1
#
_cell.length_a   1.000
_cell.length_b   1.000
_cell.length_c   1.000
_cell.angle_alpha   90.00
_cell.angle_beta   90.00
_cell.angle_gamma   90.00
#
_symmetry.space_group_name_H-M   'P 1'
#
loop_
_entity.id
_entity.type
_entity.pdbx_description
1 polymer ?
#
loop_
_entity_poly.entity_id
_entity_poly.type
_entity_poly.pdbx_seq_one_letter_code
_entity_poly.pdbx_strand_id
1 'polypeptide(L)'
;MIPDTDPSAYCASCRLTTTIPNLNRSENLTLWFRMEQAKRRLLYTLSKLDLPIYSRQEDPQNGLAFEFLEDETQDIFGNELTVKNLVTTGHSGGIITLNLKEAKHSSRMAMREEMNENYRTLLGHLRHESGHYYWDRLVANRDCLQGFRDHFGDERLDYRQSLQSYYDNGPATNWQNVWVSAYASMHPWEDWAETWAHYLHMVDTLETASDYNFSVSQKSLTNPLHRYPQRNDKASDKHFERLMSDWLRLTTGLNALNRSMGLEDAYPFTLSSLAIEKLKFVHEVIGQS
;
A
#
# COMPACT_ATOMS: atom_id res chain seq x y z
N MET A 1 -19.19 10.34 10.03
CA MET A 1 -20.28 10.33 11.03
C MET A 1 -20.68 8.89 11.25
N ILE A 2 -21.05 8.53 12.49
CA ILE A 2 -21.53 7.18 12.83
C ILE A 2 -23.06 7.23 12.70
N PRO A 3 -23.72 6.26 12.04
CA PRO A 3 -25.18 6.20 12.04
C PRO A 3 -25.72 6.15 13.47
N ASP A 4 -26.79 6.89 13.76
CA ASP A 4 -27.40 6.95 15.10
C ASP A 4 -27.83 5.56 15.62
N THR A 5 -28.14 4.65 14.71
CA THR A 5 -28.54 3.26 15.01
C THR A 5 -27.35 2.32 15.23
N ASP A 6 -26.12 2.77 15.01
CA ASP A 6 -24.94 1.93 15.22
C ASP A 6 -24.61 1.86 16.72
N PRO A 7 -24.54 0.66 17.32
CA PRO A 7 -24.33 0.52 18.76
C PRO A 7 -22.91 0.88 19.20
N SER A 8 -21.96 1.05 18.28
CA SER A 8 -20.57 1.36 18.60
C SER A 8 -20.32 2.88 18.65
N ALA A 9 -19.66 3.32 19.73
CA ALA A 9 -19.20 4.70 19.87
C ALA A 9 -18.07 5.10 18.90
N TYR A 10 -17.49 4.14 18.17
CA TYR A 10 -16.37 4.35 17.26
C TYR A 10 -16.81 4.17 15.80
N CYS A 11 -16.24 4.96 14.88
CA CYS A 11 -16.48 4.76 13.45
C CYS A 11 -15.76 3.50 12.94
N ALA A 12 -16.16 3.00 11.76
CA ALA A 12 -15.61 1.78 11.16
C ALA A 12 -14.07 1.77 11.15
N SER A 13 -13.43 2.89 10.77
CA SER A 13 -11.98 3.05 10.81
C SER A 13 -11.41 2.90 12.22
N CYS A 14 -12.01 3.55 13.23
CA CYS A 14 -11.51 3.50 14.60
C CYS A 14 -11.67 2.13 15.26
N ARG A 15 -12.69 1.35 14.86
CA ARG A 15 -12.89 -0.05 15.35
C ARG A 15 -11.75 -0.98 14.98
N LEU A 16 -11.01 -0.66 13.93
CA LEU A 16 -9.86 -1.42 13.47
C LEU A 16 -8.56 -1.03 14.20
N THR A 17 -8.53 0.05 14.99
CA THR A 17 -7.31 0.41 15.76
C THR A 17 -7.33 -0.29 17.11
N THR A 18 -6.38 -1.19 17.34
CA THR A 18 -6.22 -1.88 18.63
C THR A 18 -5.29 -1.14 19.57
N THR A 19 -4.29 -0.44 19.03
CA THR A 19 -3.32 0.33 19.82
C THR A 19 -3.14 1.74 19.27
N ILE A 20 -3.29 2.74 20.14
CA ILE A 20 -3.04 4.16 19.86
C ILE A 20 -1.78 4.63 20.62
N PRO A 21 -1.07 5.67 20.12
CA PRO A 21 0.12 6.17 20.80
C PRO A 21 -0.25 6.95 22.08
N ASN A 22 0.75 7.19 22.93
CA ASN A 22 0.56 7.98 24.15
C ASN A 22 0.20 9.44 23.84
N LEU A 23 -1.06 9.82 24.07
CA LEU A 23 -1.58 11.16 23.76
C LEU A 23 -1.19 12.24 24.79
N ASN A 24 -0.53 11.88 25.89
CA ASN A 24 0.05 12.88 26.81
C ASN A 24 1.25 13.61 26.17
N ARG A 25 1.82 13.07 25.08
CA ARG A 25 2.83 13.74 24.25
C ARG A 25 2.11 14.56 23.18
N SER A 26 2.23 15.88 23.24
CA SER A 26 1.50 16.81 22.36
C SER A 26 1.69 16.56 20.87
N GLU A 27 2.88 16.11 20.45
CA GLU A 27 3.16 15.77 19.04
C GLU A 27 2.37 14.53 18.58
N ASN A 28 2.15 13.55 19.46
CA ASN A 28 1.55 12.27 19.11
C ASN A 28 0.12 12.42 18.60
N LEU A 29 -0.63 13.42 19.07
CA LEU A 29 -1.97 13.72 18.55
C LEU A 29 -1.93 14.05 17.05
N THR A 30 -0.95 14.86 16.62
CA THR A 30 -0.81 15.25 15.21
C THR A 30 -0.38 14.07 14.34
N LEU A 31 0.54 13.25 14.85
CA LEU A 31 1.03 12.08 14.13
C LEU A 31 -0.04 11.02 14.00
N TRP A 32 -0.79 10.76 15.07
CA TRP A 32 -1.92 9.84 15.07
C TRP A 32 -3.02 10.31 14.13
N PHE A 33 -3.33 11.62 14.10
CA PHE A 33 -4.26 12.18 13.11
C PHE A 33 -3.82 11.85 11.67
N ARG A 34 -2.52 11.99 11.34
CA ARG A 34 -1.99 11.66 10.00
C ARG A 34 -2.10 10.17 9.69
N MET A 35 -1.80 9.30 10.66
CA MET A 35 -1.98 7.84 10.57
C MET A 35 -3.43 7.49 10.24
N GLU A 36 -4.36 8.01 11.03
CA GLU A 36 -5.78 7.76 10.84
C GLU A 36 -6.31 8.32 9.52
N GLN A 37 -5.82 9.47 9.04
CA GLN A 37 -6.18 10.02 7.73
C GLN A 37 -5.69 9.12 6.58
N ALA A 38 -4.46 8.61 6.65
CA ALA A 38 -3.95 7.68 5.65
C ALA A 38 -4.71 6.34 5.69
N LYS A 39 -4.97 5.80 6.88
CA LYS A 39 -5.77 4.58 7.05
C LYS A 39 -7.19 4.74 6.48
N ARG A 40 -7.87 5.86 6.72
CA ARG A 40 -9.21 6.11 6.14
C ARG A 40 -9.20 6.14 4.62
N ARG A 41 -8.15 6.68 3.99
CA ARG A 41 -8.00 6.64 2.53
C ARG A 41 -7.86 5.21 2.02
N LEU A 42 -7.00 4.41 2.66
CA LEU A 42 -6.87 2.99 2.33
C LEU A 42 -8.23 2.27 2.46
N LEU A 43 -8.89 2.40 3.62
CA LEU A 43 -10.16 1.71 3.90
C LEU A 43 -11.28 2.13 2.94
N TYR A 44 -11.28 3.38 2.48
CA TYR A 44 -12.22 3.84 1.46
C TYR A 44 -12.05 3.03 0.17
N THR A 45 -10.83 2.92 -0.34
CA THR A 45 -10.55 2.17 -1.58
C THR A 45 -10.86 0.70 -1.43
N LEU A 46 -10.44 0.09 -0.32
CA LEU A 46 -10.73 -1.31 -0.03
C LEU A 46 -12.25 -1.57 -0.02
N SER A 47 -13.02 -0.68 0.61
CA SER A 47 -14.48 -0.78 0.61
C SER A 47 -15.11 -0.55 -0.76
N LYS A 48 -14.54 0.32 -1.61
CA LYS A 48 -15.03 0.56 -2.97
C LYS A 48 -14.72 -0.58 -3.95
N LEU A 49 -13.70 -1.37 -3.64
CA LEU A 49 -13.35 -2.60 -4.34
C LEU A 49 -14.10 -3.82 -3.78
N ASP A 50 -15.07 -3.61 -2.88
CA ASP A 50 -15.86 -4.66 -2.22
C ASP A 50 -15.00 -5.71 -1.47
N LEU A 51 -13.80 -5.34 -1.05
CA LEU A 51 -12.89 -6.24 -0.33
C LEU A 51 -13.36 -6.48 1.12
N PRO A 52 -13.16 -7.69 1.67
CA PRO A 52 -13.60 -8.02 3.02
C PRO A 52 -12.77 -7.31 4.10
N ILE A 53 -13.44 -6.46 4.87
CA ILE A 53 -12.86 -5.72 6.01
C ILE A 53 -13.55 -6.19 7.30
N TYR A 54 -13.04 -7.26 7.90
CA TYR A 54 -13.50 -7.76 9.20
C TYR A 54 -12.56 -7.32 10.31
N SER A 55 -13.10 -6.72 11.36
CA SER A 55 -12.33 -6.38 12.56
C SER A 55 -11.96 -7.62 13.38
N ARG A 56 -11.04 -7.46 14.33
CA ARG A 56 -10.74 -8.51 15.33
C ARG A 56 -11.91 -8.86 16.25
N GLN A 57 -12.94 -8.02 16.32
CA GLN A 57 -14.17 -8.35 17.04
C GLN A 57 -15.05 -9.32 16.24
N GLU A 58 -15.05 -9.19 14.91
CA GLU A 58 -15.83 -10.03 13.99
C GLU A 58 -15.09 -11.33 13.64
N ASP A 59 -13.78 -11.25 13.43
CA ASP A 59 -12.88 -12.37 13.15
C ASP A 59 -11.66 -12.30 14.08
N PRO A 60 -11.73 -12.92 15.27
CA PRO A 60 -10.64 -12.84 16.26
C PRO A 60 -9.30 -13.39 15.77
N GLN A 61 -9.30 -14.36 14.86
CA GLN A 61 -8.07 -15.05 14.43
C GLN A 61 -7.40 -14.37 13.25
N ASN A 62 -8.16 -13.87 12.28
CA ASN A 62 -7.58 -13.34 11.06
C ASN A 62 -7.96 -11.86 10.82
N GLY A 63 -8.87 -11.28 11.60
CA GLY A 63 -9.41 -9.94 11.35
C GLY A 63 -8.35 -8.85 11.24
N LEU A 64 -8.63 -7.85 10.41
CA LEU A 64 -7.78 -6.69 10.19
C LEU A 64 -7.73 -5.82 11.46
N ALA A 65 -6.53 -5.47 11.88
CA ALA A 65 -6.28 -4.53 12.95
C ALA A 65 -5.07 -3.63 12.64
N PHE A 66 -5.04 -2.47 13.26
CA PHE A 66 -3.96 -1.49 13.13
C PHE A 66 -3.40 -1.13 14.49
N GLU A 67 -2.07 -1.14 14.59
CA GLU A 67 -1.33 -0.72 15.77
C GLU A 67 -0.42 0.45 15.42
N PHE A 68 -0.64 1.59 16.07
CA PHE A 68 0.22 2.77 15.93
C PHE A 68 1.09 2.88 17.16
N LEU A 69 2.32 2.38 17.05
CA LEU A 69 3.26 2.26 18.17
C LEU A 69 4.37 3.32 18.06
N GLU A 70 5.02 3.62 19.18
CA GLU A 70 6.20 4.49 19.23
C GLU A 70 7.38 3.71 19.80
N ASP A 71 8.59 4.02 19.35
CA ASP A 71 9.80 3.44 19.94
C ASP A 71 9.87 3.80 21.42
N GLU A 72 10.15 2.80 22.26
CA GLU A 72 10.37 3.04 23.67
C GLU A 72 11.79 3.57 23.86
N THR A 73 11.91 4.84 24.25
CA THR A 73 13.19 5.43 24.66
C THR A 73 13.27 5.49 26.18
N GLN A 74 14.39 5.02 26.73
CA GLN A 74 14.72 5.18 28.15
C GLN A 74 15.78 6.27 28.30
N ASP A 75 15.47 7.28 29.12
CA ASP A 75 16.47 8.23 29.59
C ASP A 75 17.39 7.51 30.56
N ILE A 76 18.65 7.33 30.18
CA ILE A 76 19.69 6.85 31.07
C ILE A 76 20.52 8.07 31.48
N PHE A 77 20.38 8.48 32.75
CA PHE A 77 21.17 9.55 33.39
C PHE A 77 21.33 10.85 32.57
N GLY A 78 20.19 11.42 32.15
CA GLY A 78 20.04 12.86 32.02
C GLY A 78 20.62 13.54 30.78
N ASN A 79 21.17 12.82 29.78
CA ASN A 79 21.51 13.40 28.47
C ASN A 79 21.52 12.41 27.28
N GLU A 80 21.28 11.10 27.48
CA GLU A 80 21.20 10.14 26.38
C GLU A 80 19.88 9.35 26.44
N LEU A 81 19.03 9.58 25.43
CA LEU A 81 17.87 8.75 25.13
C LEU A 81 18.37 7.48 24.44
N THR A 82 18.37 6.36 25.16
CA THR A 82 18.63 5.04 24.57
C THR A 82 17.32 4.42 24.10
N VAL A 83 17.26 3.95 22.86
CA VAL A 83 16.08 3.22 22.36
C VAL A 83 16.10 1.82 22.97
N LYS A 84 15.11 1.51 23.82
CA LYS A 84 14.94 0.24 24.51
C LYS A 84 14.22 -0.79 23.64
N ASN A 85 13.18 -0.37 22.93
CA ASN A 85 12.43 -1.21 21.98
C ASN A 85 12.18 -0.43 20.69
N LEU A 86 12.64 -0.97 19.56
CA LEU A 86 12.33 -0.46 18.23
C LEU A 86 11.03 -1.09 17.74
N VAL A 87 10.10 -0.25 17.30
CA VAL A 87 8.89 -0.72 16.61
C VAL A 87 9.26 -1.02 15.17
N THR A 88 9.13 -2.29 14.80
CA THR A 88 9.18 -2.73 13.41
C THR A 88 7.80 -2.52 12.77
N THR A 89 7.75 -1.70 11.73
CA THR A 89 6.59 -1.61 10.85
C THR A 89 6.47 -2.90 10.06
N GLY A 90 5.26 -3.43 9.92
CA GLY A 90 5.02 -4.65 9.19
C GLY A 90 3.61 -5.21 9.38
N HIS A 91 3.37 -6.36 8.75
CA HIS A 91 2.16 -7.14 8.86
C HIS A 91 2.42 -8.48 9.56
N SER A 92 1.54 -8.85 10.49
CA SER A 92 1.56 -10.16 11.12
C SER A 92 0.14 -10.66 11.41
N GLY A 93 -0.27 -11.71 10.68
CA GLY A 93 -1.51 -12.45 10.90
C GLY A 93 -2.78 -11.61 10.88
N GLY A 94 -2.82 -10.49 10.16
CA GLY A 94 -3.93 -9.53 10.11
C GLY A 94 -3.74 -8.26 10.92
N ILE A 95 -2.65 -8.14 11.68
CA ILE A 95 -2.28 -6.90 12.36
C ILE A 95 -1.28 -6.14 11.50
N ILE A 96 -1.62 -4.91 11.14
CA ILE A 96 -0.75 -3.96 10.46
C ILE A 96 -0.19 -2.99 11.52
N THR A 97 1.10 -3.10 11.81
CA THR A 97 1.78 -2.27 12.81
C THR A 97 2.58 -1.19 12.08
N LEU A 98 2.40 0.07 12.47
CA LEU A 98 3.19 1.19 11.96
C LEU A 98 3.86 1.95 13.10
N ASN A 99 5.14 2.27 12.90
CA ASN A 99 5.86 3.18 13.77
C ASN A 99 5.37 4.63 13.56
N LEU A 100 4.98 5.30 14.63
CA LEU A 100 4.48 6.68 14.63
C LEU A 100 5.46 7.67 13.99
N LYS A 101 6.77 7.37 14.04
CA LYS A 101 7.82 8.17 13.38
C LYS A 101 7.60 8.30 11.87
N GLU A 102 6.94 7.34 11.21
CA GLU A 102 6.63 7.43 9.78
C GLU A 102 5.65 8.57 9.44
N ALA A 103 4.85 9.02 10.40
CA ALA A 103 3.99 10.18 10.23
C ALA A 103 4.75 11.53 10.32
N LYS A 104 6.02 11.53 10.78
CA LYS A 104 6.89 12.72 10.81
C LYS A 104 7.50 12.97 9.44
N HIS A 105 7.38 14.21 8.93
CA HIS A 105 7.88 14.55 7.60
C HIS A 105 9.42 14.49 7.54
N SER A 106 10.12 14.97 8.55
CA SER A 106 11.58 14.94 8.62
C SER A 106 12.12 13.50 8.59
N SER A 107 11.50 12.60 9.36
CA SER A 107 11.86 11.18 9.36
C SER A 107 11.64 10.52 7.99
N ARG A 108 10.57 10.88 7.27
CA ARG A 108 10.36 10.37 5.90
C ARG A 108 11.41 10.85 4.91
N MET A 109 11.88 12.11 5.02
CA MET A 109 12.93 12.61 4.15
C MET A 109 14.26 11.87 4.40
N ALA A 110 14.65 11.75 5.67
CA ALA A 110 15.87 11.01 6.05
C ALA A 110 15.82 9.55 5.60
N MET A 111 14.68 8.87 5.78
CA MET A 111 14.55 7.47 5.38
C MET A 111 14.52 7.26 3.85
N ARG A 112 13.99 8.23 3.09
CA ARG A 112 14.06 8.23 1.61
C ARG A 112 15.51 8.35 1.13
N GLU A 113 16.29 9.23 1.76
CA GLU A 113 17.71 9.40 1.46
C GLU A 113 18.51 8.15 1.82
N GLU A 114 18.23 7.53 2.96
CA GLU A 114 18.91 6.33 3.46
C GLU A 114 18.61 5.08 2.61
N MET A 115 17.37 4.91 2.17
CA MET A 115 16.92 3.74 1.40
C MET A 115 16.97 3.93 -0.12
N ASN A 116 17.40 5.12 -0.59
CA ASN A 116 17.38 5.50 -2.01
C ASN A 116 15.99 5.30 -2.67
N GLU A 117 14.93 5.55 -1.90
CA GLU A 117 13.53 5.37 -2.31
C GLU A 117 12.89 6.72 -2.62
N ASN A 118 12.66 7.00 -3.90
CA ASN A 118 12.09 8.29 -4.33
C ASN A 118 10.63 8.52 -3.87
N TYR A 119 9.92 7.47 -3.42
CA TYR A 119 8.48 7.54 -3.18
C TYR A 119 8.01 6.78 -1.91
N ARG A 120 8.42 7.26 -0.73
CA ARG A 120 7.91 6.73 0.56
C ARG A 120 6.81 7.61 1.13
N THR A 121 5.55 7.16 1.16
CA THR A 121 4.44 7.88 1.78
C THR A 121 3.74 7.00 2.81
N LEU A 122 3.12 7.62 3.82
CA LEU A 122 2.40 6.89 4.85
C LEU A 122 1.25 6.03 4.29
N LEU A 123 0.55 6.56 3.28
CA LEU A 123 -0.48 5.80 2.58
C LEU A 123 0.13 4.66 1.75
N GLY A 124 1.30 4.88 1.14
CA GLY A 124 2.04 3.84 0.42
C GLY A 124 2.36 2.64 1.29
N HIS A 125 2.91 2.87 2.50
CA HIS A 125 3.15 1.80 3.47
C HIS A 125 1.89 1.06 3.87
N LEU A 126 0.83 1.80 4.24
CA LEU A 126 -0.42 1.16 4.61
C LEU A 126 -0.97 0.28 3.48
N ARG A 127 -0.80 0.71 2.22
CA ARG A 127 -1.16 -0.11 1.06
C ARG A 127 -0.25 -1.36 0.96
N HIS A 128 1.06 -1.22 1.12
CA HIS A 128 2.01 -2.34 1.13
C HIS A 128 1.64 -3.38 2.20
N GLU A 129 1.49 -2.95 3.46
CA GLU A 129 1.13 -3.84 4.56
C GLU A 129 -0.26 -4.48 4.37
N SER A 130 -1.20 -3.74 3.78
CA SER A 130 -2.50 -4.33 3.39
C SER A 130 -2.36 -5.38 2.30
N GLY A 131 -1.34 -5.28 1.44
CA GLY A 131 -1.03 -6.27 0.42
C GLY A 131 -0.71 -7.63 1.03
N HIS A 132 0.09 -7.67 2.11
CA HIS A 132 0.33 -8.91 2.86
C HIS A 132 -0.95 -9.47 3.47
N TYR A 133 -1.77 -8.62 4.09
CA TYR A 133 -3.06 -9.03 4.64
C TYR A 133 -3.97 -9.66 3.56
N TYR A 134 -4.07 -9.03 2.39
CA TYR A 134 -4.90 -9.55 1.30
C TYR A 134 -4.27 -10.72 0.55
N TRP A 135 -2.95 -10.92 0.63
CA TRP A 135 -2.33 -12.15 0.15
C TRP A 135 -2.87 -13.37 0.91
N ASP A 136 -2.92 -13.30 2.26
CA ASP A 136 -3.44 -14.38 3.10
C ASP A 136 -4.92 -14.68 2.79
N ARG A 137 -5.71 -13.62 2.50
CA ARG A 137 -7.16 -13.73 2.28
C ARG A 137 -7.55 -14.15 0.87
N LEU A 138 -6.83 -13.64 -0.13
CA LEU A 138 -7.22 -13.77 -1.53
C LEU A 138 -6.37 -14.79 -2.28
N VAL A 139 -5.18 -15.15 -1.79
CA VAL A 139 -4.21 -16.00 -2.51
C VAL A 139 -3.86 -17.27 -1.76
N ALA A 140 -3.34 -17.17 -0.52
CA ALA A 140 -2.64 -18.26 0.18
C ALA A 140 -3.41 -19.60 0.24
N ASN A 141 -4.74 -19.53 0.39
CA ASN A 141 -5.61 -20.70 0.53
C ASN A 141 -6.69 -20.76 -0.56
N ARG A 142 -6.37 -20.27 -1.77
CA ARG A 142 -7.31 -20.16 -2.89
C ARG A 142 -6.73 -20.79 -4.16
N ASP A 143 -7.60 -21.06 -5.12
CA ASP A 143 -7.23 -21.70 -6.40
C ASP A 143 -6.26 -20.86 -7.25
N CYS A 144 -6.11 -19.57 -6.95
CA CYS A 144 -5.21 -18.66 -7.65
C CYS A 144 -3.75 -18.69 -7.15
N LEU A 145 -3.40 -19.51 -6.16
CA LEU A 145 -2.01 -19.62 -5.66
C LEU A 145 -1.02 -20.03 -6.76
N GLN A 146 -1.43 -20.92 -7.67
CA GLN A 146 -0.56 -21.27 -8.81
C GLN A 146 -0.35 -20.07 -9.74
N GLY A 147 -1.41 -19.31 -10.01
CA GLY A 147 -1.31 -18.07 -10.78
C GLY A 147 -0.39 -17.04 -10.11
N PHE A 148 -0.43 -16.94 -8.78
CA PHE A 148 0.54 -16.13 -8.05
C PHE A 148 1.97 -16.60 -8.32
N ARG A 149 2.26 -17.90 -8.21
CA ARG A 149 3.62 -18.42 -8.43
C ARG A 149 4.11 -18.23 -9.87
N ASP A 150 3.20 -18.31 -10.84
CA ASP A 150 3.51 -18.09 -12.25
C ASP A 150 3.94 -16.63 -12.52
N HIS A 151 3.41 -15.66 -11.76
CA HIS A 151 3.69 -14.23 -11.95
C HIS A 151 4.79 -13.69 -11.02
N PHE A 152 4.78 -14.08 -9.74
CA PHE A 152 5.61 -13.52 -8.68
C PHE A 152 6.79 -14.42 -8.28
N GLY A 153 6.68 -15.73 -8.54
CA GLY A 153 7.66 -16.73 -8.12
C GLY A 153 7.25 -17.48 -6.85
N ASP A 154 8.17 -18.28 -6.32
CA ASP A 154 7.91 -19.18 -5.19
C ASP A 154 7.99 -18.44 -3.84
N GLU A 155 6.84 -18.25 -3.19
CA GLU A 155 6.77 -17.60 -1.87
C GLU A 155 7.40 -18.40 -0.74
N ARG A 156 7.74 -19.67 -0.97
CA ARG A 156 8.32 -20.57 0.05
C ARG A 156 9.83 -20.38 0.21
N LEU A 157 10.43 -19.48 -0.57
CA LEU A 157 11.82 -19.08 -0.38
C LEU A 157 12.03 -18.56 1.06
N ASP A 158 13.23 -18.77 1.60
CA ASP A 158 13.50 -18.30 2.96
C ASP A 158 13.57 -16.77 2.98
N TYR A 159 12.55 -16.16 3.58
CA TYR A 159 12.41 -14.71 3.66
C TYR A 159 13.64 -14.03 4.26
N ARG A 160 14.23 -14.58 5.33
CA ARG A 160 15.38 -13.96 6.00
C ARG A 160 16.62 -14.04 5.13
N GLN A 161 16.83 -15.15 4.44
CA GLN A 161 17.93 -15.31 3.49
C GLN A 161 17.78 -14.37 2.30
N SER A 162 16.57 -14.24 1.75
CA SER A 162 16.23 -13.28 0.68
C SER A 162 16.52 -11.84 1.11
N LEU A 163 16.05 -11.45 2.29
CA LEU A 163 16.26 -10.11 2.85
C LEU A 163 17.74 -9.81 3.06
N GLN A 164 18.48 -10.76 3.64
CA GLN A 164 19.93 -10.62 3.85
C GLN A 164 20.65 -10.47 2.51
N SER A 165 20.34 -11.31 1.53
CA SER A 165 20.92 -11.23 0.19
C SER A 165 20.64 -9.90 -0.49
N TYR A 166 19.44 -9.33 -0.31
CA TYR A 166 19.08 -8.03 -0.85
C TYR A 166 19.90 -6.89 -0.23
N TYR A 167 20.10 -6.89 1.08
CA TYR A 167 20.92 -5.86 1.73
C TYR A 167 22.41 -6.01 1.45
N ASP A 168 22.90 -7.25 1.28
CA ASP A 168 24.32 -7.50 0.97
C ASP A 168 24.67 -7.16 -0.49
N ASN A 169 23.76 -7.44 -1.43
CA ASN A 169 24.05 -7.36 -2.87
C ASN A 169 23.27 -6.27 -3.61
N GLY A 170 22.28 -5.66 -2.96
CA GLY A 170 21.31 -4.76 -3.58
C GLY A 170 20.21 -5.51 -4.35
N PRO A 171 19.33 -4.77 -5.06
CA PRO A 171 18.27 -5.36 -5.87
C PRO A 171 18.82 -6.17 -7.05
N ALA A 172 18.00 -7.05 -7.61
CA ALA A 172 18.34 -7.78 -8.83
C ALA A 172 18.73 -6.81 -9.97
N THR A 173 19.81 -7.08 -10.70
CA THR A 173 20.37 -6.13 -11.69
C THR A 173 19.40 -5.75 -12.82
N ASN A 174 18.46 -6.63 -13.13
CA ASN A 174 17.43 -6.43 -14.15
C ASN A 174 16.10 -5.94 -13.56
N TRP A 175 16.10 -5.38 -12.33
CA TRP A 175 14.84 -5.24 -11.61
C TRP A 175 13.80 -4.37 -12.32
N GLN A 176 14.27 -3.31 -12.98
CA GLN A 176 13.43 -2.37 -13.75
C GLN A 176 12.66 -3.04 -14.88
N ASN A 177 13.09 -4.23 -15.32
CA ASN A 177 12.46 -4.98 -16.40
C ASN A 177 11.42 -6.00 -15.89
N VAL A 178 11.31 -6.23 -14.58
CA VAL A 178 10.51 -7.34 -14.02
C VAL A 178 9.59 -6.89 -12.88
N TRP A 179 10.04 -5.96 -12.03
CA TRP A 179 9.36 -5.57 -10.80
C TRP A 179 8.95 -4.09 -10.83
N VAL A 180 7.89 -3.76 -10.08
CA VAL A 180 7.41 -2.37 -9.93
C VAL A 180 8.36 -1.48 -9.13
N SER A 181 9.21 -2.08 -8.29
CA SER A 181 10.22 -1.40 -7.48
C SER A 181 11.46 -2.29 -7.33
N ALA A 182 12.57 -1.70 -6.86
CA ALA A 182 13.78 -2.43 -6.54
C ALA A 182 13.53 -3.45 -5.43
N TYR A 183 12.83 -3.04 -4.36
CA TYR A 183 12.55 -3.87 -3.19
C TYR A 183 11.65 -5.06 -3.51
N ALA A 184 10.73 -4.93 -4.46
CA ALA A 184 9.94 -6.05 -4.97
C ALA A 184 10.80 -7.21 -5.51
N SER A 185 12.06 -6.98 -5.90
CA SER A 185 12.97 -8.07 -6.30
C SER A 185 13.50 -8.91 -5.13
N MET A 186 13.26 -8.50 -3.88
CA MET A 186 13.79 -9.17 -2.69
C MET A 186 13.14 -10.53 -2.43
N HIS A 187 11.80 -10.61 -2.55
CA HIS A 187 11.04 -11.83 -2.27
C HIS A 187 9.68 -11.82 -2.99
N PRO A 188 9.17 -12.95 -3.51
CA PRO A 188 7.87 -13.01 -4.21
C PRO A 188 6.69 -12.47 -3.41
N TRP A 189 6.68 -12.66 -2.09
CA TRP A 189 5.65 -12.11 -1.20
C TRP A 189 5.67 -10.57 -1.14
N GLU A 190 6.87 -9.98 -1.25
CA GLU A 190 7.09 -8.53 -1.24
C GLU A 190 6.79 -7.92 -2.60
N ASP A 191 7.10 -8.63 -3.67
CA ASP A 191 6.68 -8.29 -5.03
C ASP A 191 5.15 -8.14 -5.12
N TRP A 192 4.41 -9.04 -4.48
CA TRP A 192 2.97 -8.92 -4.38
C TRP A 192 2.54 -7.69 -3.57
N ALA A 193 3.11 -7.46 -2.39
CA ALA A 193 2.75 -6.32 -1.55
C ALA A 193 3.04 -4.97 -2.25
N GLU A 194 4.18 -4.86 -2.93
CA GLU A 194 4.56 -3.71 -3.73
C GLU A 194 3.66 -3.52 -4.96
N THR A 195 3.35 -4.61 -5.68
CA THR A 195 2.45 -4.56 -6.85
C THR A 195 1.03 -4.20 -6.43
N TRP A 196 0.53 -4.76 -5.32
CA TRP A 196 -0.75 -4.42 -4.71
C TRP A 196 -0.80 -2.94 -4.33
N ALA A 197 0.24 -2.44 -3.66
CA ALA A 197 0.33 -1.05 -3.27
C ALA A 197 0.32 -0.11 -4.47
N HIS A 198 1.02 -0.51 -5.55
CA HIS A 198 1.06 0.22 -6.80
C HIS A 198 -0.30 0.22 -7.50
N TYR A 199 -1.00 -0.91 -7.53
CA TYR A 199 -2.35 -1.02 -8.08
C TYR A 199 -3.32 -0.08 -7.36
N LEU A 200 -3.36 -0.09 -6.02
CA LEU A 200 -4.21 0.84 -5.26
C LEU A 200 -3.81 2.30 -5.46
N HIS A 201 -2.51 2.58 -5.63
CA HIS A 201 -2.04 3.92 -5.98
C HIS A 201 -2.61 4.40 -7.32
N MET A 202 -2.62 3.54 -8.34
CA MET A 202 -3.20 3.85 -9.65
C MET A 202 -4.71 4.11 -9.54
N VAL A 203 -5.43 3.22 -8.87
CA VAL A 203 -6.89 3.28 -8.70
C VAL A 203 -7.30 4.60 -8.03
N ASP A 204 -6.71 4.92 -6.88
CA ASP A 204 -7.08 6.11 -6.10
C ASP A 204 -6.78 7.42 -6.83
N THR A 205 -5.65 7.44 -7.53
CA THR A 205 -5.20 8.64 -8.25
C THR A 205 -6.07 8.88 -9.48
N LEU A 206 -6.45 7.82 -10.20
CA LEU A 206 -7.36 7.90 -11.34
C LEU A 206 -8.79 8.24 -10.92
N GLU A 207 -9.28 7.68 -9.81
CA GLU A 207 -10.58 8.06 -9.23
C GLU A 207 -10.60 9.56 -8.94
N THR A 208 -9.60 10.05 -8.20
CA THR A 208 -9.47 11.48 -7.89
C THR A 208 -9.45 12.32 -9.16
N ALA A 209 -8.63 11.94 -10.15
CA ALA A 209 -8.55 12.67 -11.41
C ALA A 209 -9.89 12.69 -12.16
N SER A 210 -10.62 11.57 -12.17
CA SER A 210 -11.94 11.47 -12.77
C SER A 210 -12.97 12.35 -12.06
N ASP A 211 -12.97 12.42 -10.73
CA ASP A 211 -13.92 13.23 -9.95
C ASP A 211 -13.75 14.74 -10.23
N TYR A 212 -12.53 15.16 -10.55
CA TYR A 212 -12.23 16.53 -10.99
C TYR A 212 -12.35 16.71 -12.52
N ASN A 213 -12.86 15.72 -13.25
CA ASN A 213 -12.99 15.74 -14.71
C ASN A 213 -11.67 16.04 -15.45
N PHE A 214 -10.54 15.56 -14.92
CA PHE A 214 -9.26 15.68 -15.62
C PHE A 214 -9.35 15.03 -17.00
N SER A 215 -8.78 15.73 -17.97
CA SER A 215 -8.58 15.21 -19.32
C SER A 215 -7.15 15.47 -19.76
N VAL A 216 -6.54 14.49 -20.42
CA VAL A 216 -5.21 14.61 -21.00
C VAL A 216 -5.36 14.42 -22.51
N SER A 217 -4.86 15.37 -23.29
CA SER A 217 -4.98 15.37 -24.76
C SER A 217 -6.43 15.16 -25.23
N GLN A 218 -7.38 15.90 -24.65
CA GLN A 218 -8.82 15.86 -24.94
C GLN A 218 -9.52 14.53 -24.64
N LYS A 219 -8.86 13.61 -23.92
CA LYS A 219 -9.47 12.35 -23.47
C LYS A 219 -9.71 12.42 -21.97
N SER A 220 -10.98 12.35 -21.58
CA SER A 220 -11.37 12.24 -20.17
C SER A 220 -10.88 10.92 -19.59
N LEU A 221 -10.39 10.99 -18.35
CA LEU A 221 -10.05 9.81 -17.56
C LEU A 221 -11.32 9.21 -16.98
N THR A 222 -11.38 7.88 -16.90
CA THR A 222 -12.52 7.18 -16.31
C THR A 222 -12.24 6.80 -14.88
N ASN A 223 -13.25 6.94 -14.01
CA ASN A 223 -13.19 6.44 -12.64
C ASN A 223 -13.05 4.89 -12.67
N PRO A 224 -11.93 4.32 -12.18
CA PRO A 224 -11.66 2.88 -12.25
C PRO A 224 -12.49 2.06 -11.25
N LEU A 225 -13.21 2.72 -10.32
CA LEU A 225 -14.13 2.11 -9.37
C LEU A 225 -15.58 2.12 -9.89
N HIS A 226 -15.88 2.93 -10.92
CA HIS A 226 -17.20 2.94 -11.54
C HIS A 226 -17.37 1.72 -12.42
N ARG A 227 -18.38 0.91 -12.08
CA ARG A 227 -18.76 -0.28 -12.86
C ARG A 227 -17.56 -1.23 -12.94
N TYR A 228 -17.14 -1.78 -11.80
CA TYR A 228 -16.33 -2.99 -11.74
C TYR A 228 -17.25 -4.18 -12.13
N PRO A 229 -17.24 -4.68 -13.38
CA PRO A 229 -18.32 -5.56 -13.85
C PRO A 229 -17.78 -6.93 -14.26
N GLN A 230 -18.05 -7.89 -13.37
CA GLN A 230 -18.76 -9.15 -13.66
C GLN A 230 -18.03 -10.30 -14.37
N ARG A 231 -17.81 -11.37 -13.58
CA ARG A 231 -18.04 -12.82 -13.84
C ARG A 231 -17.47 -13.47 -15.12
N ASN A 232 -16.88 -12.74 -16.07
CA ASN A 232 -16.17 -13.32 -17.22
C ASN A 232 -14.89 -12.57 -17.58
N ASP A 233 -13.90 -13.32 -18.03
CA ASP A 233 -12.51 -12.87 -18.22
C ASP A 233 -12.38 -11.72 -19.23
N LYS A 234 -13.19 -11.72 -20.30
CA LYS A 234 -13.11 -10.71 -21.37
C LYS A 234 -13.52 -9.31 -20.91
N ALA A 235 -14.43 -9.19 -19.96
CA ALA A 235 -14.82 -7.90 -19.40
C ALA A 235 -13.73 -7.36 -18.47
N SER A 236 -13.11 -8.24 -17.68
CA SER A 236 -11.97 -7.91 -16.81
C SER A 236 -10.78 -7.39 -17.61
N ASP A 237 -10.40 -8.09 -18.69
CA ASP A 237 -9.27 -7.69 -19.55
C ASP A 237 -9.44 -6.27 -20.09
N LYS A 238 -10.60 -5.95 -20.67
CA LYS A 238 -10.89 -4.63 -21.23
C LYS A 238 -10.89 -3.53 -20.16
N HIS A 239 -11.33 -3.87 -18.95
CA HIS A 239 -11.34 -2.94 -17.84
C HIS A 239 -9.90 -2.62 -17.40
N PHE A 240 -9.05 -3.63 -17.26
CA PHE A 240 -7.63 -3.44 -16.96
C PHE A 240 -6.88 -2.67 -18.05
N GLU A 241 -7.10 -3.00 -19.33
CA GLU A 241 -6.53 -2.26 -20.46
C GLU A 241 -6.90 -0.77 -20.42
N ARG A 242 -8.16 -0.46 -20.05
CA ARG A 242 -8.60 0.92 -19.90
C ARG A 242 -7.92 1.62 -18.72
N LEU A 243 -7.85 0.95 -17.56
CA LEU A 243 -7.16 1.44 -16.37
C LEU A 243 -5.69 1.77 -16.69
N MET A 244 -4.97 0.87 -17.35
CA MET A 244 -3.58 1.09 -17.77
C MET A 244 -3.44 2.23 -18.78
N SER A 245 -4.33 2.30 -19.77
CA SER A 245 -4.28 3.38 -20.78
C SER A 245 -4.49 4.76 -20.16
N ASP A 246 -5.43 4.88 -19.23
CA ASP A 246 -5.70 6.14 -18.54
C ASP A 246 -4.59 6.47 -17.53
N TRP A 247 -4.02 5.46 -16.85
CA TRP A 247 -2.86 5.65 -15.96
C TRP A 247 -1.66 6.24 -16.70
N LEU A 248 -1.25 5.63 -17.81
CA LEU A 248 -0.11 6.10 -18.61
C LEU A 248 -0.30 7.53 -19.12
N ARG A 249 -1.53 7.89 -19.50
CA ARG A 249 -1.85 9.27 -19.92
C ARG A 249 -1.73 10.25 -18.76
N LEU A 250 -2.30 9.90 -17.61
CA LEU A 250 -2.27 10.76 -16.43
C LEU A 250 -0.84 10.99 -15.96
N THR A 251 -0.02 9.94 -15.81
CA THR A 251 1.36 10.05 -15.33
C THR A 251 2.26 10.79 -16.31
N THR A 252 2.06 10.60 -17.63
CA THR A 252 2.77 11.38 -18.66
C THR A 252 2.47 12.87 -18.51
N GLY A 253 1.19 13.24 -18.37
CA GLY A 253 0.78 14.62 -18.16
C GLY A 253 1.30 15.20 -16.85
N LEU A 254 1.19 14.44 -15.76
CA LEU A 254 1.63 14.84 -14.44
C LEU A 254 3.14 15.09 -14.37
N ASN A 255 3.95 14.19 -14.92
CA ASN A 255 5.40 14.37 -14.97
C ASN A 255 5.79 15.54 -15.88
N ALA A 256 5.10 15.73 -17.01
CA ALA A 256 5.34 16.90 -17.87
C ALA A 256 5.04 18.23 -17.15
N LEU A 257 3.94 18.30 -16.39
CA LEU A 257 3.59 19.45 -15.57
C LEU A 257 4.64 19.71 -14.49
N ASN A 258 5.11 18.68 -13.79
CA ASN A 258 6.18 18.82 -12.79
C ASN A 258 7.46 19.37 -13.40
N ARG A 259 7.93 18.80 -14.52
CA ARG A 259 9.12 19.27 -15.22
C ARG A 259 8.96 20.72 -15.71
N SER A 260 7.77 21.11 -16.16
CA SER A 260 7.44 22.50 -16.52
C SER A 260 7.57 23.47 -15.35
N MET A 261 7.38 23.01 -14.11
CA MET A 261 7.56 23.82 -12.89
C MET A 261 9.00 23.74 -12.34
N GLY A 262 9.91 23.01 -13.00
CA GLY A 262 11.27 22.78 -12.52
C GLY A 262 11.36 21.75 -11.39
N LEU A 263 10.34 20.89 -11.24
CA LEU A 263 10.30 19.81 -10.25
C LEU A 263 10.62 18.46 -10.91
N GLU A 264 11.06 17.50 -10.09
CA GLU A 264 11.23 16.10 -10.50
C GLU A 264 9.89 15.44 -10.86
N ASP A 265 9.94 14.33 -11.59
CA ASP A 265 8.78 13.55 -11.97
C ASP A 265 7.95 13.16 -10.73
N ALA A 266 6.65 13.48 -10.74
CA ALA A 266 5.74 13.13 -9.65
C ALA A 266 5.58 11.61 -9.49
N TYR A 267 5.66 10.91 -10.62
CA TYR A 267 5.60 9.47 -10.74
C TYR A 267 6.89 8.98 -11.42
N PRO A 268 7.94 8.65 -10.66
CA PRO A 268 9.25 8.29 -11.20
C PRO A 268 9.38 6.80 -11.56
N PHE A 269 8.27 6.07 -11.69
CA PHE A 269 8.29 4.63 -11.96
C PHE A 269 8.24 4.35 -13.45
N THR A 270 8.97 3.33 -13.89
CA THR A 270 8.86 2.74 -15.23
C THR A 270 8.24 1.36 -15.09
N LEU A 271 7.05 1.15 -15.66
CA LEU A 271 6.38 -0.14 -15.61
C LEU A 271 6.80 -0.99 -16.81
N SER A 272 7.51 -2.10 -16.55
CA SER A 272 7.83 -3.09 -17.57
C SER A 272 6.60 -3.90 -17.97
N SER A 273 6.66 -4.62 -19.10
CA SER A 273 5.60 -5.54 -19.51
C SER A 273 5.31 -6.59 -18.44
N LEU A 274 6.34 -7.14 -17.79
CA LEU A 274 6.16 -8.13 -16.71
C LEU A 274 5.52 -7.53 -15.45
N ALA A 275 5.87 -6.29 -15.09
CA ALA A 275 5.23 -5.59 -13.99
C ALA A 275 3.74 -5.30 -14.30
N ILE A 276 3.41 -5.00 -15.56
CA ILE A 276 2.02 -4.81 -16.00
C ILE A 276 1.21 -6.12 -15.91
N GLU A 277 1.79 -7.26 -16.28
CA GLU A 277 1.11 -8.56 -16.10
C GLU A 277 0.85 -8.87 -14.62
N LYS A 278 1.78 -8.53 -13.72
CA LYS A 278 1.55 -8.66 -12.26
C LYS A 278 0.43 -7.75 -11.76
N LEU A 279 0.38 -6.50 -12.24
CA LEU A 279 -0.73 -5.58 -11.95
C LEU A 279 -2.07 -6.11 -12.48
N LYS A 280 -2.06 -6.77 -13.64
CA LYS A 280 -3.23 -7.45 -14.20
C LYS A 280 -3.68 -8.59 -13.32
N PHE A 281 -2.75 -9.43 -12.84
CA PHE A 281 -3.08 -10.50 -11.91
C PHE A 281 -3.70 -9.98 -10.62
N VAL A 282 -3.17 -8.89 -10.03
CA VAL A 282 -3.79 -8.23 -8.86
C VAL A 282 -5.22 -7.78 -9.19
N HIS A 283 -5.43 -7.18 -10.36
CA HIS A 283 -6.75 -6.78 -10.83
C HIS A 283 -7.74 -7.96 -10.88
N GLU A 284 -7.31 -9.08 -11.46
CA GLU A 284 -8.13 -10.30 -11.57
C GLU A 284 -8.46 -10.90 -10.21
N VAL A 285 -7.49 -10.97 -9.29
CA VAL A 285 -7.69 -11.49 -7.93
C VAL A 285 -8.71 -10.64 -7.16
N ILE A 286 -8.64 -9.30 -7.28
CA ILE A 286 -9.63 -8.40 -6.65
C ILE A 286 -11.02 -8.63 -7.28
N GLY A 287 -11.11 -8.81 -8.59
CA GLY A 287 -12.39 -9.04 -9.26
C GLY A 287 -13.07 -10.39 -8.97
N GLN A 288 -12.34 -11.33 -8.37
CA GLN A 288 -12.85 -12.63 -7.93
C GLN A 288 -13.14 -12.69 -6.42
N SER A 289 -12.88 -11.60 -5.68
CA SER A 289 -13.03 -11.54 -4.22
C SER A 289 -14.49 -11.55 -3.75
#